data_AF-A0A349WYG4-F1
#
_entry.id   AF-A0A349WYG4-F1
#
_cell.length_a   1.000
_cell.length_b   1.000
_cell.length_c   1.000
_cell.angle_alpha   90.00
_cell.angle_beta   90.00
_cell.angle_gamma   90.00
#
_symmetry.space_group_name_H-M   'P 1'
#
loop_
_entity.id
_entity.type
_entity.pdbx_description
1 polymer ?
#
loop_
_entity_poly.entity_id
_entity_poly.type
_entity_poly.pdbx_seq_one_letter_code
_entity_poly.pdbx_strand_id
1 'polypeptide(L)'
;MTIKKKVWPVYFEAIISGKKKYELRLNDFEINEGDVLLLEEWDPETQSYTGRSIEKKVTYVGMFQIDQLFWSEDQIKEKGLQIISLE
;
A
#
# COMPACT_ATOMS: atom_id res chain seq x y z
N MET A 1 2.00 -3.05 16.47
CA MET A 1 3.39 -3.25 15.97
C MET A 1 3.71 -2.18 14.93
N THR A 2 5.00 -1.86 14.72
CA THR A 2 5.42 -0.98 13.62
C THR A 2 6.07 -1.80 12.51
N ILE A 3 5.57 -1.68 11.29
CA ILE A 3 6.04 -2.39 10.10
C ILE A 3 6.65 -1.37 9.15
N LYS A 4 7.90 -1.60 8.73
CA LYS A 4 8.61 -0.72 7.79
C LYS A 4 8.42 -1.19 6.36
N LYS A 5 8.08 -0.27 5.45
CA LYS A 5 7.99 -0.55 4.02
C LYS A 5 8.52 0.63 3.21
N LYS A 6 9.14 0.33 2.06
CA LYS A 6 9.51 1.34 1.07
C LYS A 6 8.27 1.90 0.38
N VAL A 7 8.32 3.18 0.04
CA VAL A 7 7.33 3.84 -0.82
C VAL A 7 8.06 4.74 -1.81
N TRP A 8 7.60 4.80 -3.06
CA TRP A 8 8.21 5.67 -4.07
C TRP A 8 7.77 7.13 -3.90
N PRO A 9 8.57 8.11 -4.36
CA PRO A 9 8.30 9.53 -4.13
C PRO A 9 6.91 9.98 -4.58
N VAL A 10 6.45 9.53 -5.76
CA VAL A 10 5.11 9.89 -6.27
C VAL A 10 3.97 9.43 -5.35
N TYR A 11 4.12 8.27 -4.70
CA TYR A 11 3.12 7.76 -3.75
C TYR A 11 3.28 8.40 -2.38
N PHE A 12 4.52 8.69 -1.96
CA PHE A 12 4.79 9.42 -0.73
C PHE A 12 4.07 10.78 -0.75
N GLU A 13 4.25 11.56 -1.81
CA GLU A 13 3.58 12.85 -2.00
C GLU A 13 2.04 12.73 -2.01
N ALA A 14 1.50 11.71 -2.67
CA ALA A 14 0.05 11.46 -2.66
C ALA A 14 -0.48 11.11 -1.25
N ILE A 15 0.32 10.44 -0.42
CA ILE A 15 -0.04 10.05 0.94
C ILE A 15 0.07 11.23 1.91
N ILE A 16 1.10 12.08 1.80
CA ILE A 16 1.25 13.25 2.69
C ILE A 16 0.21 14.33 2.39
N SER A 17 -0.18 14.49 1.11
CA SER A 17 -1.24 15.41 0.69
C SER A 17 -2.65 14.94 1.08
N GLY A 18 -2.80 13.71 1.57
CA GLY A 18 -4.10 13.13 1.94
C GLY A 18 -4.92 12.59 0.76
N LYS A 19 -4.44 12.75 -0.48
CA LYS A 19 -5.09 12.26 -1.70
C LYS A 19 -5.18 10.73 -1.74
N LYS A 20 -4.15 10.03 -1.24
CA LYS A 20 -4.07 8.57 -1.19
C LYS A 20 -4.15 8.08 0.26
N LYS A 21 -5.23 7.38 0.60
CA LYS A 21 -5.50 6.84 1.94
C LYS A 21 -5.47 5.31 2.01
N TYR A 22 -4.82 4.64 1.06
CA TYR A 22 -4.73 3.18 0.99
C TYR A 22 -3.30 2.74 0.68
N GLU A 23 -2.98 1.48 0.98
CA GLU A 23 -1.77 0.77 0.51
C GLU A 23 -2.19 -0.53 -0.17
N LEU A 24 -1.68 -0.78 -1.37
CA LEU A 24 -1.85 -2.07 -2.06
C LEU A 24 -0.51 -2.78 -2.02
N ARG A 25 -0.49 -3.99 -1.46
CA ARG A 25 0.72 -4.80 -1.29
C ARG A 25 0.42 -6.26 -1.59
N LEU A 26 1.45 -6.99 -1.99
CA LEU A 26 1.40 -8.45 -1.96
C LEU A 26 1.18 -8.88 -0.50
N ASN A 27 0.38 -9.93 -0.32
CA ASN A 27 0.13 -10.52 1.00
C ASN A 27 1.32 -11.40 1.45
N ASP A 28 2.50 -10.78 1.63
CA ASP A 28 3.76 -11.43 1.99
C ASP A 28 4.28 -11.05 3.39
N PHE A 29 3.45 -10.39 4.19
CA PHE A 29 3.74 -10.00 5.57
C PHE A 29 2.46 -9.85 6.39
N GLU A 30 2.56 -10.10 7.69
CA GLU A 30 1.44 -9.92 8.62
C GLU A 30 1.26 -8.45 8.99
N ILE A 31 0.00 -7.99 9.02
CA ILE A 31 -0.41 -6.65 9.41
C ILE A 31 -1.86 -6.65 9.88
N ASN A 32 -2.15 -5.93 10.96
CA ASN A 32 -3.48 -5.89 11.57
C ASN A 32 -3.96 -4.45 11.79
N GLU A 33 -5.27 -4.29 11.99
CA GLU A 33 -5.83 -3.01 12.45
C GLU A 33 -5.19 -2.58 13.77
N GLY A 34 -4.85 -1.29 13.87
CA GLY A 34 -4.12 -0.74 15.02
C GLY A 34 -2.60 -0.78 14.91
N ASP A 35 -2.03 -1.53 13.95
CA ASP A 35 -0.61 -1.45 13.64
C ASP A 35 -0.24 -0.10 13.00
N VAL A 36 1.07 0.17 12.89
CA VAL A 36 1.62 1.35 12.23
C VAL A 36 2.46 0.91 11.03
N LEU A 37 2.17 1.47 9.86
CA LEU A 37 3.07 1.43 8.71
C LEU A 37 4.00 2.63 8.76
N LEU A 38 5.29 2.38 8.92
CA LEU A 38 6.34 3.36 8.68
C LEU A 38 6.76 3.26 7.22
N LEU A 39 6.34 4.23 6.42
CA LEU A 39 6.65 4.32 5.00
C LEU A 39 7.90 5.18 4.82
N GLU A 40 8.99 4.54 4.38
CA GLU A 40 10.28 5.18 4.12
C GLU A 40 10.38 5.48 2.63
N GLU A 41 10.58 6.76 2.27
CA GLU A 41 10.68 7.17 0.87
C GLU A 41 11.97 6.64 0.25
N TRP A 42 11.82 5.83 -0.80
CA TRP A 42 12.89 5.22 -1.56
C TRP A 42 12.83 5.71 -2.99
N ASP A 43 13.89 6.36 -3.44
CA ASP A 43 14.02 6.83 -4.81
C ASP A 43 14.63 5.72 -5.69
N PRO A 44 13.88 5.20 -6.69
CA PRO A 44 14.38 4.17 -7.58
C PRO A 44 15.44 4.66 -8.58
N GLU A 45 15.54 5.97 -8.85
CA GLU A 45 16.54 6.52 -9.77
C GLU A 45 17.92 6.55 -9.11
N THR A 46 18.00 7.05 -7.88
CA THR A 46 19.24 7.08 -7.09
C THR A 46 19.51 5.78 -6.34
N GLN A 47 18.53 4.86 -6.31
CA GLN A 47 18.57 3.62 -5.52
C GLN A 47 18.92 3.86 -4.05
N SER A 48 18.32 4.90 -3.46
CA SER A 48 18.63 5.32 -2.10
C SER A 48 17.40 5.78 -1.34
N TYR A 49 17.49 5.78 -0.01
CA TYR A 49 16.50 6.44 0.84
C TYR A 49 16.74 7.94 0.82
N THR A 50 15.68 8.72 0.64
CA THR A 50 15.77 10.20 0.66
C THR A 50 15.92 10.77 2.07
N GLY A 51 15.67 9.94 3.09
CA GLY A 51 15.60 10.33 4.50
C GLY A 51 14.21 10.75 4.97
N ARG A 52 13.24 10.89 4.04
CA ARG A 52 11.85 11.19 4.40
C ARG A 52 11.12 9.91 4.80
N SER A 53 10.22 10.05 5.76
CA SER A 53 9.35 8.97 6.19
C SER A 53 8.02 9.50 6.72
N ILE A 54 7.00 8.65 6.73
CA ILE A 54 5.70 8.96 7.32
C ILE A 54 5.12 7.72 8.02
N GLU A 55 4.57 7.93 9.20
CA GLU A 55 3.82 6.90 9.92
C GLU A 55 2.32 7.02 9.60
N LYS A 56 1.69 5.88 9.32
CA LYS A 56 0.24 5.76 9.16
C LYS A 56 -0.29 4.65 10.04
N LYS A 57 -1.28 4.98 10.87
CA LYS A 57 -2.04 3.97 11.61
C LYS A 57 -2.90 3.18 10.64
N VAL A 58 -2.84 1.86 10.74
CA VAL A 58 -3.68 0.93 9.97
C VAL A 58 -5.08 0.95 10.58
N THR A 59 -6.06 1.37 9.80
CA THR A 59 -7.46 1.44 10.24
C THR A 59 -8.33 0.33 9.67
N TYR A 60 -7.89 -0.33 8.59
CA TYR A 60 -8.57 -1.45 7.97
C TYR A 60 -7.56 -2.30 7.17
N VAL A 61 -7.73 -3.62 7.19
CA VAL A 61 -6.94 -4.55 6.37
C VAL A 61 -7.88 -5.48 5.62
N GLY A 62 -7.92 -5.34 4.29
CA GLY A 62 -8.59 -6.28 3.40
C GLY A 62 -7.56 -7.19 2.73
N MET A 63 -7.60 -8.48 3.04
CA MET A 63 -6.76 -9.51 2.41
C MET A 63 -7.63 -10.38 1.51
N PHE A 64 -7.11 -10.70 0.33
CA PHE A 64 -7.82 -11.52 -0.65
C PHE A 64 -6.84 -12.44 -1.38
N GLN A 65 -7.32 -13.65 -1.66
CA GLN A 65 -6.72 -14.56 -2.64
C GLN A 65 -7.49 -14.44 -3.95
N ILE A 66 -6.78 -14.50 -5.09
CA ILE A 66 -7.37 -14.26 -6.41
C ILE A 66 -8.52 -15.24 -6.71
N ASP A 67 -8.38 -16.49 -6.28
CA ASP A 67 -9.37 -17.55 -6.43
C ASP A 67 -10.57 -17.43 -5.48
N GLN A 68 -10.53 -16.50 -4.52
CA GLN A 68 -11.60 -16.26 -3.54
C GLN A 68 -12.39 -14.97 -3.83
N LEU A 69 -12.06 -14.25 -4.90
CA LEU A 69 -12.77 -13.05 -5.31
C LEU A 69 -14.05 -13.39 -6.09
N PHE A 70 -14.96 -12.42 -6.17
CA PHE A 70 -16.23 -12.54 -6.89
C PHE A 70 -16.08 -12.64 -8.43
N TRP A 71 -14.86 -12.46 -8.96
CA TRP A 71 -14.54 -12.46 -10.39
C TRP A 71 -13.64 -13.66 -10.73
N SER A 72 -13.72 -14.15 -11.96
CA SER A 72 -12.82 -15.22 -12.41
C SER A 72 -11.38 -14.71 -12.55
N GLU A 73 -10.41 -15.62 -12.48
CA GLU A 73 -8.99 -15.30 -12.69
C GLU A 73 -8.74 -14.64 -14.05
N ASP A 74 -9.42 -15.11 -15.10
CA ASP A 74 -9.31 -14.53 -16.45
C ASP A 74 -9.82 -13.08 -16.48
N GLN A 75 -10.95 -12.79 -15.82
CA GLN A 75 -11.45 -11.41 -15.72
C GLN A 75 -10.48 -10.51 -14.97
N ILE A 76 -9.85 -11.01 -13.90
CA ILE A 76 -8.87 -10.26 -13.12
C ILE A 76 -7.59 -10.02 -13.93
N LYS A 77 -7.12 -11.02 -14.68
CA LYS A 77 -5.96 -10.88 -15.59
C LYS A 77 -6.23 -9.88 -16.70
N GLU A 78 -7.44 -9.90 -17.28
CA GLU A 78 -7.83 -9.02 -18.38
C GLU A 78 -8.06 -7.57 -17.90
N LYS A 79 -8.77 -7.38 -16.78
CA LYS A 79 -9.26 -6.05 -16.35
C LYS A 79 -8.49 -5.44 -15.19
N GLY A 80 -7.70 -6.23 -14.48
CA GLY A 80 -7.00 -5.82 -13.27
C GLY A 80 -7.94 -5.62 -12.08
N LEU A 81 -7.38 -5.05 -11.00
CA LEU A 81 -8.11 -4.66 -9.79
C LEU A 81 -7.96 -3.15 -9.59
N GLN A 82 -9.02 -2.51 -9.10
CA GLN A 82 -9.01 -1.11 -8.72
C GLN A 82 -9.21 -0.96 -7.23
N ILE A 83 -8.46 -0.03 -6.64
CA ILE A 83 -8.62 0.41 -5.26
C ILE A 83 -8.86 1.92 -5.28
N ILE A 84 -9.92 2.36 -4.61
CA ILE A 84 -10.42 3.73 -4.69
C ILE A 84 -10.26 4.36 -3.30
N SER A 85 -9.53 5.46 -3.24
CA SER A 85 -9.39 6.25 -2.01
C SER A 85 -10.69 7.02 -1.75
N LEU A 86 -11.17 7.04 -0.50
CA LEU A 86 -12.40 7.72 -0.10
C LEU A 86 -12.11 8.90 0.84
N GLU A 87 -13.03 9.87 0.91
CA GLU A 87 -12.92 11.04 1.80
C GLU A 87 -13.45 10.79 3.21
#